data_AF-Q1PWP5-F1
#
_entry.id   AF-Q1PWP5-F1
#
_cell.length_a   1.000
_cell.length_b   1.000
_cell.length_c   1.000
_cell.angle_alpha   90.00
_cell.angle_beta   90.00
_cell.angle_gamma   90.00
#
_symmetry.space_group_name_H-M   'P 1'
#
loop_
_entity.id
_entity.type
_entity.pdbx_description
1 polymer ?
#
loop_
_entity_poly.entity_id
_entity_poly.type
_entity_poly.pdbx_seq_one_letter_code
_entity_poly.pdbx_strand_id
1 'polypeptide(L)' 'MLSVWELNMNLKERLNHKLYIQVLRQMSPEKRLLKAFELSEFTRQLFIHGLQKRFPHLSDEEFQKILLKRIDKCHNRNY' A
#
# COMPACT_ATOMS: atom_id res chain seq x y z
N MET A 1 37.01 14.01 -1.69
CA MET A 1 35.64 14.54 -1.63
C MET A 1 34.73 13.48 -2.23
N LEU A 2 34.32 12.50 -1.42
CA LEU A 2 33.40 11.45 -1.86
C LEU A 2 31.98 12.01 -1.79
N SER A 3 31.23 11.82 -2.87
CA SER A 3 29.93 12.44 -3.07
C SER A 3 28.90 11.92 -2.05
N VAL A 4 28.03 12.81 -1.58
CA VAL A 4 26.92 12.57 -0.64
C VAL A 4 25.91 11.52 -1.15
N TRP A 5 26.11 10.97 -2.36
CA TRP A 5 25.20 10.07 -3.06
C TRP A 5 25.48 8.57 -2.84
N GLU A 6 26.59 8.18 -2.21
CA GLU A 6 26.92 6.75 -1.95
C GLU A 6 26.32 6.18 -0.65
N LEU A 7 25.75 7.01 0.23
CA LEU A 7 25.37 6.60 1.60
C LEU A 7 23.89 6.25 1.82
N ASN A 8 23.09 6.08 0.77
CA ASN A 8 21.65 5.79 0.94
C ASN A 8 21.19 4.45 0.34
N MET A 9 22.10 3.49 0.27
CA MET A 9 21.76 2.07 0.09
C MET A 9 21.25 1.48 1.41
N ASN A 10 19.96 1.73 1.69
CA ASN A 10 19.09 0.81 2.45
C ASN A 10 19.48 0.52 3.94
N LEU A 11 19.56 1.55 4.78
CA LEU A 11 19.92 1.44 6.21
C LEU A 11 18.73 1.43 7.20
N LYS A 12 17.48 1.16 6.77
CA LYS A 12 16.42 0.90 7.76
C LYS A 12 16.54 -0.54 8.22
N GLU A 13 17.14 -0.70 9.40
CA GLU A 13 17.24 -1.97 10.10
C GLU A 13 15.86 -2.60 10.21
N ARG A 14 15.65 -3.72 9.53
CA ARG A 14 14.35 -4.41 9.51
C ARG A 14 14.28 -5.38 10.67
N LEU A 15 14.27 -4.84 11.89
CA LEU A 15 14.28 -5.60 13.16
C LEU A 15 13.26 -6.75 13.17
N ASN A 16 12.08 -6.50 12.58
CA ASN A 16 10.97 -7.47 12.55
C ASN A 16 10.91 -8.30 11.26
N HIS A 17 11.86 -8.19 10.32
CA HIS A 17 11.77 -8.88 9.04
C HIS A 17 11.80 -10.39 9.19
N LYS A 18 12.66 -10.91 10.08
CA LYS A 18 12.74 -12.34 10.36
C LYS A 18 11.40 -12.87 10.89
N LEU A 19 10.79 -12.15 11.83
CA LEU A 19 9.48 -12.49 12.40
C LEU A 19 8.37 -12.42 11.33
N TYR A 20 8.37 -11.37 10.51
CA TYR A 20 7.43 -11.20 9.40
C TYR A 20 7.46 -12.40 8.44
N ILE A 21 8.66 -12.82 8.00
CA ILE A 21 8.81 -13.97 7.10
C ILE A 21 8.40 -15.26 7.79
N GLN A 22 8.71 -15.42 9.08
CA GLN A 22 8.31 -16.61 9.84
C GLN A 22 6.78 -16.73 9.92
N VAL A 23 6.08 -15.66 10.31
CA VAL A 23 4.61 -15.62 10.38
C VAL A 23 4.01 -15.97 9.02
N LEU A 24 4.53 -15.39 7.95
CA LEU A 24 4.09 -15.64 6.59
C LEU A 24 4.29 -17.09 6.12
N ARG A 25 5.36 -17.76 6.54
CA ARG A 25 5.65 -19.17 6.21
C ARG A 25 4.79 -20.14 7.01
N GLN A 26 4.34 -19.74 8.19
CA GLN A 26 3.47 -20.55 9.05
C GLN A 26 1.99 -20.49 8.62
N MET A 27 1.61 -19.53 7.77
CA MET A 27 0.26 -19.47 7.19
C MET A 27 0.09 -20.53 6.09
N SER A 28 -1.04 -21.22 6.10
CA SER A 28 -1.46 -22.00 4.92
C SER A 28 -1.75 -21.04 3.75
N PRO A 29 -1.73 -21.53 2.50
CA PRO A 29 -2.09 -20.73 1.33
C PRO A 29 -3.46 -20.03 1.47
N GLU A 30 -4.46 -20.72 2.03
CA GLU A 30 -5.81 -20.21 2.23
C GLU A 30 -5.83 -19.07 3.25
N LYS A 31 -5.17 -19.26 4.41
CA LYS A 31 -5.07 -18.21 5.44
C LYS A 31 -4.35 -16.98 4.91
N ARG A 32 -3.30 -17.19 4.11
CA ARG A 32 -2.55 -16.10 3.48
C ARG A 32 -3.41 -15.33 2.48
N LEU A 33 -4.19 -16.03 1.65
CA LEU A 33 -5.11 -15.42 0.70
C LEU A 33 -6.21 -14.60 1.39
N LEU A 34 -6.83 -15.17 2.43
CA LEU A 34 -7.84 -14.48 3.23
C LEU A 34 -7.29 -13.20 3.86
N LYS A 35 -6.07 -13.26 4.41
CA LYS A 35 -5.41 -12.07 4.97
C LYS A 35 -5.10 -11.02 3.89
N ALA A 36 -4.74 -11.44 2.68
CA ALA A 36 -4.54 -10.52 1.56
C ALA A 36 -5.84 -9.79 1.20
N PHE A 37 -7.00 -10.48 1.18
CA PHE A 37 -8.29 -9.84 0.94
C PHE A 37 -8.66 -8.84 2.04
N GLU A 38 -8.51 -9.24 3.31
CA GLU A 38 -8.76 -8.36 4.46
C GLU A 38 -7.92 -7.07 4.39
N LEU A 39 -6.60 -7.21 4.17
CA LEU A 39 -5.71 -6.06 4.09
C LEU A 39 -6.00 -5.17 2.86
N SER A 40 -6.37 -5.78 1.74
CA SER A 40 -6.72 -5.04 0.52
C SER A 40 -7.96 -4.20 0.72
N GLU A 41 -9.01 -4.77 1.32
CA GLU A 41 -10.25 -4.06 1.61
C GLU A 41 -10.02 -2.95 2.65
N PHE A 42 -9.29 -3.23 3.73
CA PHE A 42 -8.98 -2.22 4.74
C PHE A 42 -8.19 -1.04 4.14
N THR A 43 -7.19 -1.34 3.30
CA THR A 43 -6.40 -0.30 2.62
C THR A 43 -7.28 0.53 1.68
N ARG A 44 -8.21 -0.11 0.95
CA ARG A 44 -9.17 0.60 0.08
C ARG A 44 -10.04 1.57 0.86
N GLN A 45 -10.55 1.15 2.03
CA GLN A 45 -11.36 2.00 2.90
C GLN A 45 -10.57 3.21 3.41
N LEU A 46 -9.36 2.99 3.92
CA LEU A 46 -8.47 4.07 4.36
C LEU A 46 -8.14 5.04 3.22
N PHE A 47 -7.89 4.50 2.02
CA PHE A 47 -7.60 5.30 0.85
C PHE A 47 -8.77 6.22 0.48
N ILE A 48 -9.99 5.67 0.41
CA ILE A 48 -11.21 6.45 0.13
C ILE A 48 -11.42 7.51 1.21
N HIS A 49 -11.32 7.13 2.49
CA HIS A 49 -11.51 8.06 3.61
C HIS A 49 -10.50 9.21 3.57
N GLY A 50 -9.22 8.92 3.33
CA GLY A 50 -8.18 9.94 3.19
C GLY A 50 -8.44 10.86 1.99
N LEU A 51 -8.96 10.30 0.89
CA LEU A 51 -9.30 11.07 -0.30
C LEU A 51 -10.50 12.00 -0.06
N GLN A 52 -11.53 11.53 0.64
CA GLN A 52 -12.69 12.34 1.04
C GLN A 52 -12.26 13.51 1.92
N LYS A 53 -11.41 13.25 2.91
CA LYS A 53 -10.85 14.30 3.79
C LYS A 53 -10.07 15.35 3.01
N ARG A 54 -9.39 14.96 1.93
CA ARG A 54 -8.62 15.87 1.06
C ARG A 54 -9.52 16.72 0.16
N PHE A 55 -10.69 16.22 -0.22
CA PHE A 55 -11.61 16.88 -1.15
C PHE A 55 -13.04 16.94 -0.57
N PRO A 56 -13.26 17.66 0.54
CA PRO A 56 -14.52 17.60 1.28
C PRO A 56 -15.71 18.27 0.59
N HIS A 57 -15.48 19.05 -0.47
CA HIS A 57 -16.52 19.86 -1.14
C HIS A 57 -16.92 19.33 -2.51
N LEU A 58 -16.34 18.21 -2.96
CA LEU A 58 -16.68 17.65 -4.26
C LEU A 58 -18.03 16.95 -4.20
N SER A 59 -18.76 17.02 -5.31
CA SER A 59 -19.90 16.13 -5.54
C SER A 59 -19.42 14.67 -5.64
N ASP A 60 -20.34 13.72 -5.43
CA ASP A 60 -20.03 12.30 -5.56
C ASP A 60 -19.48 11.95 -6.95
N GLU A 61 -20.01 12.56 -8.01
CA GLU A 61 -19.55 12.31 -9.38
C GLU A 61 -18.10 12.78 -9.60
N GLU A 62 -17.76 13.98 -9.12
CA GLU A 62 -16.40 14.51 -9.19
C GLU A 62 -15.43 13.69 -8.35
N PHE A 63 -15.87 13.29 -7.15
CA PHE A 63 -15.09 12.43 -6.28
C PHE A 63 -14.79 11.08 -6.94
N GLN A 64 -15.80 10.44 -7.56
CA GLN A 64 -15.63 9.17 -8.28
C GLN A 64 -14.63 9.29 -9.43
N LYS A 65 -14.67 10.39 -10.21
CA LYS A 65 -13.68 10.65 -11.28
C LYS A 65 -12.26 10.72 -10.72
N ILE A 66 -12.06 11.39 -9.58
CA ILE A 66 -10.73 11.47 -8.93
C ILE A 66 -10.31 10.10 -8.40
N LEU A 67 -11.22 9.37 -7.75
CA LEU A 67 -10.95 8.04 -7.20
C LEU A 67 -10.45 7.09 -8.29
N LEU A 68 -11.16 6.98 -9.40
CA LEU A 68 -10.78 6.14 -10.54
C LEU A 68 -9.42 6.54 -11.12
N LYS A 69 -9.19 7.86 -11.32
CA LYS A 69 -7.91 8.38 -11.81
C LYS A 69 -6.74 8.07 -10.87
N ARG A 70 -6.98 7.94 -9.56
CA ARG A 70 -5.94 7.56 -8.60
C ARG A 70 -5.69 6.07 -8.61
N ILE A 71 -6.74 5.24 -8.66
CA ILE A 71 -6.62 3.78 -8.74
C ILE A 71 -5.84 3.36 -9.99
N ASP A 72 -6.07 4.01 -11.14
CA ASP A 72 -5.33 3.72 -12.37
C ASP A 72 -3.80 3.88 -12.20
N LYS A 73 -3.35 4.79 -11.34
CA LYS A 73 -1.91 4.95 -11.02
C LYS A 73 -1.35 3.84 -10.14
N CYS A 74 -2.20 3.09 -9.45
CA CYS A 74 -1.80 2.03 -8.54
C CYS A 74 -1.63 0.68 -9.25
N HIS A 75 -2.04 0.54 -10.51
CA HIS A 75 -1.83 -0.69 -11.26
C HIS A 75 -0.35 -0.91 -11.58
N ASN A 76 0.22 -1.96 -10.99
CA ASN A 76 1.50 -2.50 -11.43
C ASN A 76 1.33 -3.16 -12.80
N ARG A 77 1.80 -2.50 -13.87
CA ARG A 77 1.75 -3.02 -15.24
C ARG A 77 2.96 -3.91 -15.61
N ASN A 78 3.80 -4.26 -14.64
CA ASN A 78 4.89 -5.20 -14.83
C ASN A 78 4.34 -6.62 -14.70
N TYR A 79 3.92 -7.19 -15.83
CA TYR A 79 3.53 -8.58 -16.00
C TYR A 79 4.46 -9.29 -16.98
#